data_AF-A0A940PPV9-F1
#
_entry.id   AF-A0A940PPV9-F1
#
_cell.length_a   1.000
_cell.length_b   1.000
_cell.length_c   1.000
_cell.angle_alpha   90.00
_cell.angle_beta   90.00
_cell.angle_gamma   90.00
#
_symmetry.space_group_name_H-M   'P 1'
#
loop_
_entity.id
_entity.type
_entity.pdbx_description
1 polymer ?
#
loop_
_entity_poly.entity_id
_entity_poly.type
_entity_poly.pdbx_seq_one_letter_code
_entity_poly.pdbx_strand_id
1 'polypeptide(L)' 'MPLYIYYIIFLTIMLFGTIATIMIGLSKKNREGNPGYDQKTSSIFKNLSYYYIIAIVLGYLALVLYIVK' A
#
# COMPACT_ATOMS: atom_id res chain seq x y z
N MET A 1 -1.55 -8.74 28.89
CA MET A 1 -2.62 -8.47 27.89
C MET A 1 -2.59 -9.57 26.85
N PRO A 2 -3.73 -10.12 26.44
CA PRO A 2 -3.76 -11.16 25.42
C PRO A 2 -3.31 -10.63 24.05
N LEU A 3 -2.66 -11.50 23.27
CA LEU A 3 -1.97 -11.16 22.01
C LEU A 3 -2.89 -10.46 20.99
N TYR A 4 -4.18 -10.83 20.95
CA TYR A 4 -5.15 -10.24 20.04
C TYR A 4 -5.34 -8.73 20.25
N ILE A 5 -5.10 -8.19 21.45
CA ILE A 5 -5.20 -6.75 21.71
C ILE A 5 -4.16 -5.98 20.91
N TYR A 6 -2.94 -6.51 20.80
CA TYR A 6 -1.88 -5.87 20.00
C TYR A 6 -2.20 -5.91 18.51
N TYR A 7 -2.81 -7.00 18.02
CA TYR A 7 -3.27 -7.07 16.62
C TYR A 7 -4.36 -6.05 16.31
N ILE A 8 -5.31 -5.85 17.23
CA ILE A 8 -6.36 -4.83 17.07
C ILE A 8 -5.77 -3.43 17.02
N ILE A 9 -4.82 -3.10 17.92
CA ILE A 9 -4.15 -1.79 17.94
C ILE A 9 -3.37 -1.58 16.64
N PHE A 10 -2.57 -2.57 16.23
CA PHE A 10 -1.80 -2.51 14.98
C PHE A 10 -2.71 -2.29 13.77
N LEU A 11 -3.77 -3.10 13.65
CA LEU A 11 -4.71 -3.00 12.55
C LEU A 11 -5.43 -1.64 12.52
N THR A 12 -5.77 -1.10 13.69
CA THR A 12 -6.38 0.23 13.81
C THR A 12 -5.44 1.31 13.29
N ILE A 13 -4.18 1.32 13.75
CA ILE A 13 -3.17 2.28 13.29
C ILE A 13 -2.96 2.16 11.77
N MET A 14 -2.84 0.93 11.27
CA MET A 14 -2.64 0.66 9.85
C MET A 14 -3.82 1.15 8.99
N LEU A 15 -5.06 0.91 9.43
CA LEU A 15 -6.26 1.38 8.74
C LEU A 15 -6.36 2.90 8.74
N PHE A 16 -6.15 3.55 9.89
CA PHE A 16 -6.17 5.01 9.98
C PHE A 16 -5.11 5.65 9.09
N GLY A 17 -3.88 5.12 9.11
CA GLY A 17 -2.80 5.60 8.24
C GLY A 17 -3.15 5.45 6.77
N THR A 18 -3.65 4.28 6.37
CA THR A 18 -4.06 4.00 4.98
C THR A 18 -5.15 4.95 4.50
N ILE A 19 -6.20 5.12 5.31
CA ILE A 19 -7.32 6.02 4.98
C ILE A 19 -6.81 7.47 4.87
N ALA A 20 -6.01 7.93 5.82
CA ALA A 20 -5.45 9.28 5.81
C ALA A 20 -4.58 9.52 4.56
N THR A 21 -3.71 8.57 4.19
CA THR A 21 -2.88 8.66 2.98
C THR A 21 -3.74 8.76 1.72
N ILE A 22 -4.78 7.94 1.59
CA ILE A 22 -5.70 7.99 0.46
C ILE A 22 -6.44 9.32 0.40
N MET A 23 -6.96 9.81 1.54
CA MET A 23 -7.68 11.08 1.62
C MET A 23 -6.79 12.27 1.22
N ILE A 24 -5.53 12.29 1.67
CA ILE A 24 -4.56 13.32 1.30
C ILE A 24 -4.25 13.24 -0.20
N GLY A 25 -4.01 12.04 -0.74
CA GLY A 25 -3.74 11.83 -2.16
C GLY A 25 -4.91 12.25 -3.07
N LEU A 26 -6.15 12.13 -2.60
CA LEU A 26 -7.36 12.56 -3.33
C LEU A 26 -7.76 14.02 -3.04
N SER A 27 -7.07 14.72 -2.14
CA SER A 27 -7.42 16.07 -1.73
C SER A 27 -7.36 17.06 -2.90
N LYS A 28 -8.19 18.11 -2.85
CA LYS A 28 -8.23 19.16 -3.88
C LYS A 28 -6.86 19.80 -4.08
N LYS A 29 -6.10 20.00 -3.00
CA LYS A 29 -4.74 20.54 -3.04
C LYS A 29 -3.78 19.66 -3.84
N ASN A 30 -3.93 18.34 -3.76
CA ASN A 30 -3.12 17.40 -4.56
C ASN A 30 -3.53 17.41 -6.04
N ARG A 31 -4.81 17.70 -6.33
CA ARG A 31 -5.36 17.82 -7.70
C ARG A 31 -5.11 19.17 -8.39
N GLU A 32 -4.68 20.18 -7.63
CA GLU A 32 -4.19 21.46 -8.15
C GLU A 32 -2.78 21.34 -8.78
N GLY A 33 -2.13 20.18 -8.64
CA GLY A 33 -0.90 19.86 -9.35
C GLY A 33 -1.04 19.94 -10.86
N ASN A 34 0.08 20.03 -11.58
CA ASN A 34 0.09 20.08 -13.03
C ASN A 34 -0.60 18.82 -13.62
N PRO A 35 -1.75 18.94 -14.29
CA PRO A 35 -2.51 17.78 -14.79
C PRO A 35 -1.70 16.93 -15.78
N GLY A 36 -0.76 17.54 -16.52
CA GLY A 36 0.13 16.84 -17.43
C GLY A 36 1.24 16.05 -16.71
N TYR A 37 1.62 16.46 -15.50
CA TYR A 37 2.51 15.70 -14.62
C TYR A 37 1.76 14.52 -14.01
N ASP A 38 0.54 14.72 -13.52
CA ASP A 38 -0.27 13.67 -12.90
C ASP A 38 -0.61 12.54 -13.89
N GLN A 39 -0.92 12.85 -15.15
CA GLN A 39 -1.17 11.83 -16.18
C GLN A 39 0.06 10.94 -16.44
N LYS A 40 1.24 11.53 -16.58
CA LYS A 40 2.48 10.77 -16.82
C LYS A 40 2.89 9.97 -15.59
N THR A 41 2.76 10.57 -14.42
CA THR A 41 3.13 9.99 -13.12
C THR A 41 2.17 8.87 -12.75
N SER A 42 0.86 9.00 -13.00
CA SER A 42 -0.15 7.97 -12.73
C SER A 42 0.14 6.66 -13.47
N SER A 43 0.57 6.72 -14.74
CA SER A 43 0.95 5.53 -15.50
C SER A 43 2.16 4.82 -14.89
N ILE A 44 3.19 5.57 -14.48
CA ILE A 44 4.39 5.02 -13.83
C ILE A 44 4.04 4.41 -12.47
N PHE A 45 3.26 5.10 -11.63
CA PHE A 45 2.84 4.60 -10.33
C PHE A 45 1.95 3.36 -10.44
N LYS A 46 1.09 3.28 -11.46
CA LYS A 46 0.28 2.09 -11.72
C LYS A 46 1.17 0.89 -12.07
N ASN A 47 2.14 1.08 -12.96
CA ASN A 47 3.10 0.03 -13.30
C ASN A 47 3.96 -0.38 -12.09
N LEU A 48 4.43 0.59 -11.31
CA LEU A 48 5.19 0.33 -10.09
C LEU A 48 4.37 -0.45 -9.06
N SER A 49 3.10 -0.12 -8.90
CA SER A 49 2.17 -0.85 -8.03
C SER A 49 2.01 -2.31 -8.45
N TYR A 50 1.94 -2.60 -9.76
CA TYR A 50 1.91 -3.98 -10.24
C TYR A 50 3.19 -4.74 -9.89
N TYR A 51 4.37 -4.12 -10.07
CA TYR A 51 5.63 -4.75 -9.68
C TYR A 51 5.67 -5.05 -8.17
N TYR A 52 5.15 -4.15 -7.33
CA TYR A 52 5.10 -4.35 -5.88
C TYR A 52 4.17 -5.51 -5.50
N ILE A 53 2.99 -5.60 -6.12
CA ILE A 53 2.05 -6.71 -5.89
C ILE A 53 2.70 -8.04 -6.30
N ILE A 54 3.34 -8.10 -7.48
CA ILE A 54 4.03 -9.30 -7.95
C ILE A 54 5.15 -9.70 -6.99
N ALA A 55 5.98 -8.75 -6.56
CA ALA A 55 7.07 -9.01 -5.63
C ALA A 55 6.57 -9.53 -4.27
N ILE A 56 5.49 -8.95 -3.74
CA ILE A 56 4.86 -9.43 -2.49
C ILE A 56 4.36 -10.87 -2.66
N VAL A 57 3.63 -11.16 -3.74
CA VAL A 57 3.09 -12.51 -4.00
C VAL A 57 4.21 -13.53 -4.15
N LEU A 58 5.24 -13.23 -4.95
CA LEU A 58 6.38 -14.12 -5.14
C LEU A 58 7.18 -14.30 -3.84
N GLY A 59 7.34 -13.24 -3.04
CA GLY A 59 8.00 -13.30 -1.74
C GLY A 59 7.27 -14.22 -0.76
N TYR A 60 5.94 -14.11 -0.68
CA TYR A 60 5.12 -15.03 0.14
C TYR A 60 5.20 -16.47 -0.36
N LEU A 61 5.14 -16.70 -1.68
CA LEU A 61 5.28 -18.04 -2.27
C LEU A 61 6.65 -18.65 -1.92
N ALA A 62 7.73 -17.89 -2.08
CA ALA A 62 9.08 -18.35 -1.75
C ALA A 62 9.22 -18.67 -0.25
N LEU A 63 8.68 -17.82 0.63
CA LEU A 63 8.68 -18.04 2.07
C LEU A 63 7.90 -19.31 2.46
N VAL A 64 6.72 -19.53 1.89
CA VAL A 64 5.92 -20.74 2.13
C VAL A 64 6.67 -21.99 1.67
N LEU A 65 7.27 -21.96 0.46
CA LEU A 65 8.07 -23.07 -0.05
C LEU A 65 9.27 -23.38 0.85
N TYR A 66 9.94 -22.35 1.38
CA TYR A 66 11.06 -22.51 2.31
C TYR A 66 10.64 -23.09 3.67
N ILE A 67 9.45 -22.74 4.18
CA ILE A 67 8.98 -23.25 5.48
C ILE A 67 8.47 -24.69 5.37
N VAL A 68 7.82 -25.04 4.25
CA VAL A 68 7.18 -26.35 4.06
C VAL A 68 8.18 -27.43 3.61
N LYS A 69 9.33 -27.03 3.05
CA LYS A 69 10.36 -27.93 2.54
C LYS A 69 11.60 -27.93 3.42
#